data_AF-A0A349U2Z4-F1
#
_entry.id   AF-A0A349U2Z4-F1
#
_cell.length_a   1.000
_cell.length_b   1.000
_cell.length_c   1.000
_cell.angle_alpha   90.00
_cell.angle_beta   90.00
_cell.angle_gamma   90.00
#
_symmetry.space_group_name_H-M   'P 1'
#
loop_
_entity.id
_entity.type
_entity.pdbx_description
1 polymer ?
#
loop_
_entity_poly.entity_id
_entity_poly.type
_entity_poly.pdbx_seq_one_letter_code
_entity_poly.pdbx_strand_id
1 'polypeptide(L)'
;MEKNIMCSKMRAGGRANDDLRPLKVTYDVCEYAAGSVLFELGRTRVLCAVTLQNGVPHFLRGKRRGWLTAEYALLPVSTPIRTVREVTSNKRNGRTIEISRLIGRTLRSVADLQVFGEQTVFIDCDVLQADGGTRTACITGAFLALRAAELNWKLRGIVPASFIRDDLAAISVGVTGESVFLDMDFAEDSTIDADFNFVLTRSGSLVELQGTSEREPVAWGAFDSARAAALKGAQDLFEFYDMNSYQPRDLGRYSSNFANKNEYGFLGNHASGSSFQSEY
;
A
#
# COMPACT_ATOMS: atom_id res chain seq x y z
N MET A 1 -18.92 48.10 -7.66
CA MET A 1 -18.71 47.25 -6.46
C MET A 1 -19.22 45.87 -6.85
N GLU A 2 -18.45 45.16 -7.67
CA GLU A 2 -18.83 43.89 -8.29
C GLU A 2 -17.59 43.00 -8.36
N LYS A 3 -17.82 41.69 -8.21
CA LYS A 3 -16.87 40.57 -8.15
C LYS A 3 -16.48 40.10 -6.74
N ASN A 4 -17.44 39.45 -6.09
CA ASN A 4 -17.18 38.29 -5.24
C ASN A 4 -18.24 37.22 -5.56
N ILE A 5 -18.18 36.69 -6.79
CA ILE A 5 -18.77 35.39 -7.07
C ILE A 5 -17.69 34.38 -6.68
N MET A 6 -17.67 34.04 -5.39
CA MET A 6 -17.04 32.83 -4.88
C MET A 6 -17.73 31.66 -5.61
N CYS A 7 -17.18 31.27 -6.75
CA CYS A 7 -17.54 30.02 -7.39
C CYS A 7 -16.95 28.92 -6.52
N SER A 8 -17.64 28.54 -5.44
CA SER A 8 -17.45 27.24 -4.82
C SER A 8 -17.91 26.22 -5.86
N LYS A 9 -17.00 25.86 -6.76
CA LYS A 9 -17.25 24.83 -7.75
C LYS A 9 -17.52 23.57 -6.94
N MET A 10 -18.80 23.22 -6.81
CA MET A 10 -19.23 22.08 -6.00
C MET A 10 -18.49 20.85 -6.51
N ARG A 11 -17.75 20.18 -5.61
CA ARG A 11 -16.97 19.00 -5.98
C ARG A 11 -17.89 17.92 -6.52
N ALA A 12 -17.36 17.04 -7.36
CA ALA A 12 -18.14 15.95 -7.94
C ALA A 12 -18.83 15.14 -6.83
N GLY A 13 -20.14 14.92 -6.99
CA GLY A 13 -20.95 14.22 -6.00
C GLY A 13 -21.33 15.02 -4.75
N GLY A 14 -21.11 16.34 -4.73
CA GLY A 14 -21.47 17.20 -3.60
C GLY A 14 -20.55 17.09 -2.39
N ARG A 15 -19.33 16.56 -2.58
CA ARG A 15 -18.34 16.38 -1.51
C ARG A 15 -17.87 17.71 -0.92
N ALA A 16 -17.63 17.73 0.39
CA ALA A 16 -16.89 18.79 1.04
C ALA A 16 -15.39 18.75 0.65
N ASN A 17 -14.67 19.80 0.99
CA ASN A 17 -13.25 19.92 0.68
C ASN A 17 -12.39 18.90 1.42
N ASP A 18 -12.81 18.45 2.59
CA ASP A 18 -12.14 17.48 3.45
C ASP A 18 -12.77 16.08 3.40
N ASP A 19 -13.60 15.80 2.39
CA ASP A 19 -14.23 14.49 2.20
C ASP A 19 -13.41 13.57 1.27
N LEU A 20 -13.24 12.33 1.71
CA LEU A 20 -12.85 11.23 0.84
C LEU A 20 -13.93 10.94 -0.21
N ARG A 21 -13.53 10.41 -1.36
CA ARG A 21 -14.46 9.77 -2.29
C ARG A 21 -15.00 8.46 -1.70
N PRO A 22 -16.12 7.93 -2.21
CA PRO A 22 -16.66 6.65 -1.75
C PRO A 22 -15.62 5.53 -1.75
N LEU A 23 -15.48 4.84 -0.62
CA LEU A 23 -14.54 3.74 -0.44
C LEU A 23 -15.23 2.39 -0.60
N LYS A 24 -14.55 1.45 -1.25
CA LYS A 24 -14.97 0.04 -1.27
C LYS A 24 -13.76 -0.88 -1.32
N VAL A 25 -13.86 -2.00 -0.60
CA VAL A 25 -12.84 -3.04 -0.58
C VAL A 25 -13.51 -4.39 -0.85
N THR A 26 -12.93 -5.16 -1.76
CA THR A 26 -13.33 -6.55 -2.01
C THR A 26 -12.11 -7.43 -1.81
N TYR A 27 -12.14 -8.31 -0.82
CA TYR A 27 -11.06 -9.26 -0.53
C TYR A 27 -11.17 -10.54 -1.36
N ASP A 28 -10.09 -11.32 -1.39
CA ASP A 28 -9.99 -12.64 -2.02
C ASP A 28 -10.32 -12.64 -3.53
N VAL A 29 -9.96 -11.56 -4.23
CA VAL A 29 -10.18 -11.41 -5.68
C VAL A 29 -9.20 -12.21 -6.54
N CYS A 30 -8.11 -12.69 -5.95
CA CYS A 30 -7.13 -13.59 -6.57
C CYS A 30 -6.88 -14.78 -5.66
N GLU A 31 -7.42 -15.95 -6.02
CA GLU A 31 -7.40 -17.19 -5.24
C GLU A 31 -5.98 -17.68 -4.89
N TYR A 32 -5.02 -17.47 -5.79
CA TYR A 32 -3.64 -17.93 -5.61
C TYR A 32 -2.77 -16.98 -4.78
N ALA A 33 -3.25 -15.78 -4.47
CA ALA A 33 -2.52 -14.84 -3.65
C ALA A 33 -2.68 -15.20 -2.16
N ALA A 34 -1.66 -14.92 -1.35
CA ALA A 34 -1.77 -15.06 0.10
C ALA A 34 -2.76 -14.06 0.69
N GLY A 35 -2.86 -12.88 0.08
CA GLY A 35 -3.89 -11.89 0.31
C GLY A 35 -4.10 -11.08 -0.97
N SER A 36 -5.36 -10.76 -1.28
CA SER A 36 -5.69 -9.96 -2.46
C SER A 36 -6.89 -9.06 -2.19
N VAL A 37 -6.85 -7.88 -2.79
CA VAL A 37 -7.83 -6.82 -2.61
C VAL A 37 -8.08 -6.13 -3.94
N LEU A 38 -9.35 -5.94 -4.29
CA LEU A 38 -9.78 -4.87 -5.19
C LEU A 38 -10.21 -3.69 -4.32
N PHE A 39 -9.42 -2.62 -4.34
CA PHE A 39 -9.68 -1.39 -3.60
C PHE A 39 -10.20 -0.31 -4.56
N GLU A 40 -11.25 0.37 -4.16
CA GLU A 40 -11.94 1.39 -4.93
C GLU A 40 -12.00 2.68 -4.11
N LEU A 41 -11.47 3.77 -4.68
CA LEU A 41 -11.46 5.13 -4.13
C LEU A 41 -12.16 6.04 -5.14
N GLY A 42 -13.47 6.23 -4.95
CA GLY A 42 -14.34 6.76 -5.98
C GLY A 42 -14.33 5.86 -7.21
N ARG A 43 -13.88 6.42 -8.35
CA ARG A 43 -13.74 5.66 -9.62
C ARG A 43 -12.34 5.10 -9.86
N THR A 44 -11.36 5.43 -9.01
CA THR A 44 -10.04 4.78 -9.06
C THR A 44 -10.18 3.37 -8.51
N ARG A 45 -9.75 2.37 -9.29
CA ARG A 45 -9.87 0.94 -8.96
C ARG A 45 -8.52 0.27 -9.12
N VAL A 46 -8.03 -0.34 -8.06
CA VAL A 46 -6.71 -0.98 -8.02
C VAL A 46 -6.81 -2.40 -7.49
N LEU A 47 -6.23 -3.34 -8.22
CA LEU A 47 -6.05 -4.71 -7.78
C LEU A 47 -4.70 -4.83 -7.09
N CYS A 48 -4.70 -5.28 -5.85
CA CYS A 48 -3.50 -5.50 -5.06
C CYS A 48 -3.41 -6.98 -4.66
N ALA A 49 -2.26 -7.60 -4.86
CA ALA A 49 -2.02 -9.00 -4.50
C ALA A 49 -0.70 -9.15 -3.73
N VAL A 50 -0.66 -10.12 -2.83
CA VAL A 50 0.51 -10.45 -2.01
C VAL A 50 0.89 -11.90 -2.24
N THR A 51 2.16 -12.14 -2.59
CA THR A 51 2.73 -13.49 -2.69
C THR A 51 4.02 -13.60 -1.89
N LEU A 52 4.40 -14.84 -1.56
CA LEU A 52 5.66 -15.14 -0.86
C LEU A 52 6.48 -16.07 -1.74
N GLN A 53 7.75 -15.75 -1.93
CA GLN A 53 8.67 -16.59 -2.69
C GLN A 53 9.95 -16.83 -1.91
N ASN A 54 10.58 -17.98 -2.15
CA ASN A 54 11.88 -18.30 -1.58
C ASN A 54 12.98 -17.46 -2.21
N GLY A 55 13.97 -17.11 -1.39
CA GLY A 55 15.09 -16.28 -1.77
C GLY A 55 14.87 -14.80 -1.43
N VAL A 56 15.99 -14.09 -1.44
CA VAL A 56 16.08 -12.65 -1.18
C VAL A 56 16.99 -12.00 -2.21
N PRO A 57 16.91 -10.67 -2.39
CA PRO A 57 17.89 -9.95 -3.20
C PRO A 57 19.33 -10.28 -2.77
N HIS A 58 20.26 -10.25 -3.75
CA HIS A 58 21.65 -10.67 -3.52
C HIS A 58 22.31 -9.99 -2.31
N PHE A 59 22.03 -8.71 -2.07
CA PHE A 59 22.59 -7.95 -0.95
C PHE A 59 22.09 -8.38 0.45
N LEU A 60 21.07 -9.24 0.52
CA LEU A 60 20.51 -9.81 1.76
C LEU A 60 20.81 -11.30 1.95
N ARG A 61 21.39 -11.99 0.96
CA ARG A 61 21.71 -13.41 1.08
C ARG A 61 22.70 -13.65 2.23
N GLY A 62 22.45 -14.67 3.03
CA GLY A 62 23.21 -15.03 4.23
C GLY A 62 22.84 -14.22 5.48
N LYS A 63 21.97 -13.21 5.37
CA LYS A 63 21.60 -12.33 6.50
C LYS A 63 20.39 -12.82 7.28
N ARG A 64 19.74 -13.90 6.83
CA ARG A 64 18.53 -14.49 7.47
C ARG A 64 17.42 -13.45 7.71
N ARG A 65 17.27 -12.50 6.79
CA ARG A 65 16.30 -11.41 6.87
C ARG A 65 15.49 -11.34 5.59
N GLY A 66 14.17 -11.30 5.73
CA GLY A 66 13.26 -11.28 4.59
C GLY A 66 13.29 -9.95 3.86
N TRP A 67 12.64 -9.95 2.71
CA TRP A 67 12.47 -8.75 1.90
C TRP A 67 11.00 -8.53 1.55
N LEU A 68 10.63 -7.27 1.31
CA LEU A 68 9.35 -6.93 0.70
C LEU A 68 9.65 -6.03 -0.49
N THR A 69 9.12 -6.38 -1.64
CA THR A 69 9.22 -5.56 -2.85
C THR A 69 7.83 -5.33 -3.43
N ALA A 70 7.69 -4.27 -4.23
CA ALA A 70 6.42 -3.94 -4.85
C ALA A 70 6.60 -3.62 -6.34
N GLU A 71 5.59 -3.96 -7.12
CA GLU A 71 5.44 -3.59 -8.51
C GLU A 71 4.12 -2.86 -8.70
N TYR A 72 4.15 -1.81 -9.51
CA TYR A 72 2.98 -1.02 -9.90
C TYR A 72 2.85 -1.05 -11.41
N ALA A 73 1.64 -1.18 -11.92
CA ALA A 73 1.37 -1.09 -13.34
C ALA A 73 -0.01 -0.47 -13.61
N LEU A 74 -0.14 0.16 -14.78
CA LEU A 74 -1.42 0.55 -15.33
C LEU A 74 -1.85 -0.48 -16.36
N LEU A 75 -3.11 -0.91 -16.31
CA LEU A 75 -3.70 -1.53 -17.49
C LEU A 75 -3.74 -0.50 -18.63
N PRO A 76 -3.50 -0.91 -19.89
CA PRO A 76 -3.53 -0.01 -21.05
C PRO A 76 -4.79 0.85 -21.15
N VAL A 77 -5.92 0.33 -20.68
CA VAL A 77 -7.25 0.97 -20.75
C VAL A 77 -7.69 1.57 -19.42
N SER A 78 -6.78 1.70 -18.45
CA SER A 78 -7.11 2.30 -17.14
C SER A 78 -7.31 3.82 -17.20
N THR A 79 -6.79 4.47 -18.25
CA THR A 79 -6.90 5.92 -18.49
C THR A 79 -7.83 6.21 -19.68
N PRO A 80 -8.41 7.43 -19.80
CA PRO A 80 -9.30 7.78 -20.91
C PRO A 80 -8.67 7.60 -22.29
N ILE A 81 -7.37 7.90 -22.40
CA ILE A 81 -6.56 7.62 -23.58
C ILE A 81 -5.77 6.35 -23.31
N ARG A 82 -5.89 5.35 -24.19
CA ARG A 82 -5.17 4.08 -24.06
C ARG A 82 -3.66 4.33 -24.01
N THR A 83 -3.00 3.79 -22.99
CA THR A 83 -1.54 3.79 -22.86
C THR A 83 -0.92 2.54 -23.49
N VAL A 84 0.35 2.64 -23.91
CA VAL A 84 1.09 1.48 -24.41
C VAL A 84 1.52 0.63 -23.21
N ARG A 85 1.34 -0.70 -23.32
CA ARG A 85 1.79 -1.63 -22.27
C ARG A 85 3.32 -1.58 -22.17
N GLU A 86 3.86 -1.45 -20.96
CA GLU A 86 5.31 -1.21 -20.75
C GLU A 86 6.22 -2.31 -21.34
N VAL A 87 5.75 -3.56 -21.33
CA VAL A 87 6.47 -4.69 -21.94
C VAL A 87 6.65 -4.51 -23.44
N THR A 88 5.67 -3.91 -24.13
CA THR A 88 5.74 -3.65 -25.58
C THR A 88 6.79 -2.59 -25.89
N SER A 89 6.98 -1.62 -25.00
CA SER A 89 8.05 -0.62 -25.12
C SER A 89 9.42 -1.12 -24.65
N ASN A 90 9.52 -2.36 -24.14
CA ASN A 90 10.72 -2.95 -23.53
C ASN A 90 11.41 -2.02 -22.52
N LYS A 91 10.62 -1.19 -21.83
CA LYS A 91 11.10 -0.13 -20.93
C LYS A 91 10.01 0.20 -19.92
N ARG A 92 10.34 0.10 -18.64
CA ARG A 92 9.48 0.56 -17.54
C ARG A 92 9.49 2.09 -17.49
N ASN A 93 8.32 2.69 -17.27
CA ASN A 93 8.19 4.13 -17.12
C ASN A 93 8.87 4.59 -15.81
N GLY A 94 9.51 5.77 -15.82
CA GLY A 94 10.06 6.37 -14.61
C GLY A 94 9.03 6.52 -13.49
N ARG A 95 7.80 6.95 -13.81
CA ARG A 95 6.68 7.04 -12.86
C ARG A 95 6.32 5.68 -12.26
N THR A 96 6.30 4.64 -13.08
CA THR A 96 6.05 3.26 -12.63
C THR A 96 7.12 2.79 -11.65
N ILE A 97 8.39 3.05 -11.95
CA ILE A 97 9.51 2.70 -11.07
C ILE A 97 9.46 3.48 -9.76
N GLU A 98 9.16 4.78 -9.82
CA GLU A 98 9.01 5.65 -8.65
C GLU A 98 7.92 5.11 -7.70
N ILE A 99 6.71 4.87 -8.23
CA ILE A 99 5.57 4.40 -7.44
C ILE A 99 5.83 2.99 -6.89
N SER A 100 6.43 2.09 -7.68
CA SER A 100 6.84 0.76 -7.20
C SER A 100 7.78 0.86 -6.00
N ARG A 101 8.76 1.77 -6.05
CA ARG A 101 9.70 2.01 -4.95
C ARG A 101 9.01 2.62 -3.74
N LEU A 102 8.09 3.57 -3.94
CA LEU A 102 7.29 4.20 -2.89
C LEU A 102 6.49 3.15 -2.13
N ILE A 103 5.67 2.34 -2.81
CA ILE A 103 4.84 1.29 -2.19
C ILE A 103 5.73 0.34 -1.35
N GLY A 104 6.82 -0.14 -1.95
CA GLY A 104 7.73 -1.04 -1.26
C GLY A 104 8.40 -0.40 -0.03
N ARG A 105 8.86 0.86 -0.12
CA ARG A 105 9.47 1.57 1.02
C ARG A 105 8.47 1.76 2.15
N THR A 106 7.28 2.24 1.82
CA THR A 106 6.19 2.48 2.76
C THR A 106 5.82 1.21 3.53
N LEU A 107 5.52 0.11 2.83
CA LEU A 107 5.11 -1.14 3.50
C LEU A 107 6.23 -1.75 4.35
N ARG A 108 7.49 -1.62 3.91
CA ARG A 108 8.65 -2.07 4.71
C ARG A 108 8.80 -1.30 6.03
N SER A 109 8.33 -0.05 6.10
CA SER A 109 8.47 0.77 7.31
C SER A 109 7.65 0.24 8.50
N VAL A 110 6.55 -0.46 8.23
CA VAL A 110 5.64 -1.02 9.26
C VAL A 110 5.71 -2.54 9.37
N ALA A 111 6.59 -3.22 8.61
CA ALA A 111 6.68 -4.67 8.60
C ALA A 111 7.97 -5.19 9.24
N ASP A 112 7.85 -6.16 10.14
CA ASP A 112 8.96 -6.96 10.65
C ASP A 112 9.30 -8.11 9.70
N LEU A 113 10.26 -7.86 8.82
CA LEU A 113 10.65 -8.86 7.83
C LEU A 113 11.59 -9.95 8.35
N GLN A 114 12.00 -9.91 9.62
CA GLN A 114 12.85 -10.97 10.20
C GLN A 114 12.11 -12.31 10.25
N VAL A 115 10.78 -12.28 10.41
CA VAL A 115 9.95 -13.49 10.52
C VAL A 115 9.99 -14.39 9.28
N PHE A 116 10.38 -13.82 8.12
CA PHE A 116 10.39 -14.51 6.83
C PHE A 116 11.73 -15.18 6.49
N GLY A 117 12.76 -15.06 7.33
CA GLY A 117 14.06 -15.66 7.05
C GLY A 117 14.62 -15.20 5.69
N GLU A 118 14.89 -16.12 4.76
CA GLU A 118 15.34 -15.77 3.40
C GLU A 118 14.22 -15.92 2.36
N GLN A 119 13.10 -15.26 2.61
CA GLN A 119 11.97 -15.18 1.68
C GLN A 119 11.63 -13.73 1.34
N THR A 120 11.00 -13.54 0.18
CA THR A 120 10.57 -12.24 -0.32
C THR A 120 9.05 -12.19 -0.44
N VAL A 121 8.45 -11.19 0.19
CA VAL A 121 7.06 -10.78 0.00
C VAL A 121 7.00 -9.90 -1.25
N PHE A 122 6.20 -10.32 -2.23
CA PHE A 122 5.91 -9.54 -3.43
C PHE A 122 4.53 -8.89 -3.30
N ILE A 123 4.48 -7.60 -3.60
CA ILE A 123 3.28 -6.78 -3.64
C ILE A 123 3.05 -6.35 -5.08
N ASP A 124 1.98 -6.81 -5.69
CA ASP A 124 1.62 -6.43 -7.05
C ASP A 124 0.42 -5.48 -7.01
N CYS A 125 0.52 -4.35 -7.70
CA CYS A 125 -0.50 -3.31 -7.75
C CYS A 125 -0.84 -2.97 -9.21
N ASP A 126 -1.97 -3.48 -9.69
CA ASP A 126 -2.47 -3.24 -11.04
C ASP A 126 -3.64 -2.26 -11.02
N VAL A 127 -3.45 -1.08 -11.62
CA VAL A 127 -4.50 -0.08 -11.77
C VAL A 127 -5.44 -0.51 -12.89
N LEU A 128 -6.69 -0.79 -12.52
CA LEU A 128 -7.76 -1.16 -13.46
C LEU A 128 -8.46 0.07 -14.04
N GLN A 129 -8.61 1.12 -13.23
CA GLN A 129 -9.16 2.41 -13.62
C GLN A 129 -8.49 3.54 -12.83
N ALA A 130 -8.06 4.58 -13.54
CA ALA A 130 -7.35 5.72 -12.99
C ALA A 130 -8.21 6.99 -13.09
N ASP A 131 -8.60 7.53 -11.94
CA ASP A 131 -9.37 8.77 -11.82
C ASP A 131 -8.80 9.66 -10.70
N GLY A 132 -7.48 9.73 -10.59
CA GLY A 132 -6.78 10.48 -9.53
C GLY A 132 -6.46 9.64 -8.28
N GLY A 133 -5.33 9.93 -7.62
CA GLY A 133 -4.91 9.24 -6.39
C GLY A 133 -4.51 7.77 -6.58
N THR A 134 -4.06 7.34 -7.76
CA THR A 134 -3.74 5.91 -7.99
C THR A 134 -2.63 5.39 -7.09
N ARG A 135 -1.60 6.20 -6.81
CA ARG A 135 -0.47 5.80 -5.96
C ARG A 135 -0.88 5.58 -4.50
N THR A 136 -1.71 6.48 -3.97
CA THR A 136 -2.23 6.41 -2.60
C THR A 136 -3.24 5.27 -2.47
N ALA A 137 -4.12 5.10 -3.46
CA ALA A 137 -5.01 3.94 -3.55
C ALA A 137 -4.24 2.62 -3.59
N CYS A 138 -3.14 2.51 -4.35
CA CYS A 138 -2.30 1.30 -4.37
C CYS A 138 -1.62 1.03 -3.03
N ILE A 139 -1.10 2.06 -2.33
CA ILE A 139 -0.52 1.87 -1.00
C ILE A 139 -1.57 1.35 -0.02
N THR A 140 -2.75 1.96 0.02
CA THR A 140 -3.86 1.56 0.89
C THR A 140 -4.35 0.15 0.55
N GLY A 141 -4.61 -0.15 -0.71
CA GLY A 141 -5.04 -1.48 -1.17
C GLY A 141 -4.00 -2.56 -0.90
N ALA A 142 -2.71 -2.26 -1.14
CA ALA A 142 -1.62 -3.18 -0.85
C ALA A 142 -1.45 -3.43 0.65
N PHE A 143 -1.63 -2.41 1.49
CA PHE A 143 -1.61 -2.56 2.93
C PHE A 143 -2.74 -3.49 3.43
N LEU A 144 -3.96 -3.30 2.92
CA LEU A 144 -5.09 -4.18 3.22
C LEU A 144 -4.86 -5.62 2.74
N ALA A 145 -4.29 -5.79 1.54
CA ALA A 145 -3.91 -7.11 1.03
C ALA A 145 -2.80 -7.76 1.87
N LEU A 146 -1.84 -6.99 2.39
CA LEU A 146 -0.80 -7.47 3.31
C LEU A 146 -1.38 -7.89 4.67
N ARG A 147 -2.35 -7.15 5.20
CA ARG A 147 -3.10 -7.55 6.39
C ARG A 147 -3.85 -8.87 6.19
N ALA A 148 -4.52 -9.02 5.04
CA ALA A 148 -5.18 -10.29 4.69
C ALA A 148 -4.16 -11.45 4.59
N ALA A 149 -3.01 -11.21 3.94
CA ALA A 149 -1.92 -12.18 3.84
C ALA A 149 -1.36 -12.57 5.21
N GLU A 150 -1.16 -11.61 6.12
CA GLU A 150 -0.71 -11.88 7.49
C GLU A 150 -1.69 -12.81 8.21
N LEU A 151 -2.99 -12.53 8.16
CA LEU A 151 -4.01 -13.35 8.81
C LEU A 151 -4.02 -14.78 8.24
N ASN A 152 -3.93 -14.92 6.92
CA ASN A 152 -3.86 -16.22 6.27
C ASN A 152 -2.56 -16.98 6.60
N TRP A 153 -1.42 -16.30 6.66
CA TRP A 153 -0.15 -16.92 7.03
C TRP A 153 -0.09 -17.31 8.50
N LYS A 154 -0.69 -16.54 9.40
CA LYS A 154 -0.85 -16.89 10.82
C LYS A 154 -1.71 -18.14 10.97
N LEU A 155 -2.86 -18.20 10.28
CA LEU A 155 -3.75 -19.37 10.30
C LEU A 155 -3.03 -20.65 9.83
N ARG A 156 -2.13 -20.53 8.85
CA ARG A 156 -1.35 -21.65 8.30
C ARG A 156 -0.06 -21.95 9.08
N GLY A 157 0.28 -21.14 10.08
CA GLY A 157 1.55 -21.26 10.82
C GLY A 157 2.80 -20.98 9.98
N ILE A 158 2.68 -20.20 8.89
CA ILE A 158 3.82 -19.71 8.09
C ILE A 158 4.59 -18.64 8.86
N VAL A 159 3.86 -17.76 9.57
CA VAL A 159 4.44 -16.79 10.50
C VAL A 159 3.90 -17.06 11.92
N PRO A 160 4.73 -16.89 12.97
CA PRO A 160 4.34 -17.24 14.34
C PRO A 160 3.45 -16.18 15.02
N ALA A 161 3.51 -14.93 14.56
CA ALA A 161 2.81 -13.79 15.14
C ALA A 161 2.55 -12.72 14.07
N SER A 162 1.90 -11.61 14.44
CA SER A 162 1.85 -10.44 13.55
C SER A 162 3.25 -9.89 13.31
N PHE A 163 3.52 -9.58 12.05
CA PHE A 163 4.71 -8.87 11.61
C PHE A 163 4.39 -7.44 11.18
N ILE A 164 3.12 -7.08 10.98
CA ILE A 164 2.69 -5.69 10.79
C ILE A 164 2.66 -5.01 12.17
N ARG A 165 3.46 -3.96 12.32
CA ARG A 165 3.69 -3.23 13.59
C ARG A 165 2.71 -2.07 13.78
N ASP A 166 2.21 -1.50 12.69
CA ASP A 166 1.28 -0.38 12.69
C ASP A 166 0.45 -0.38 11.40
N ASP A 167 -0.71 0.25 11.46
CA ASP A 167 -1.58 0.46 10.31
C ASP A 167 -1.08 1.62 9.44
N LEU A 168 -1.28 1.54 8.13
CA LEU A 168 -0.92 2.59 7.17
C LEU A 168 -2.12 3.12 6.39
N ALA A 169 -2.17 4.43 6.24
CA ALA A 169 -3.09 5.12 5.35
C ALA A 169 -2.30 6.04 4.41
N ALA A 170 -2.64 6.01 3.13
CA ALA A 170 -2.07 6.92 2.15
C ALA A 170 -3.16 7.75 1.52
N ILE A 171 -2.95 9.07 1.46
CA ILE A 171 -3.96 10.03 1.02
C ILE A 171 -3.34 11.17 0.21
N SER A 172 -4.06 11.62 -0.82
CA SER A 172 -3.67 12.79 -1.61
C SER A 172 -4.42 14.03 -1.12
N VAL A 173 -3.72 15.17 -1.13
CA VAL A 173 -4.24 16.47 -0.76
C VAL A 173 -3.74 17.51 -1.77
N GLY A 174 -4.64 18.32 -2.27
CA GLY A 174 -4.35 19.43 -3.17
C GLY A 174 -4.48 20.78 -2.52
N VAL A 175 -3.75 21.76 -3.04
CA VAL A 175 -3.79 23.15 -2.61
C VAL A 175 -3.97 24.08 -3.80
N THR A 176 -4.96 24.97 -3.73
CA THR A 176 -5.17 26.07 -4.67
C THR A 176 -5.44 27.36 -3.91
N GLY A 177 -4.52 28.33 -4.02
CA GLY A 177 -4.52 29.52 -3.15
C GLY A 177 -4.52 29.12 -1.66
N GLU A 178 -5.54 29.54 -0.93
CA GLU A 178 -5.74 29.18 0.49
C GLU A 178 -6.65 27.95 0.69
N SER A 179 -7.19 27.39 -0.40
CA SER A 179 -8.11 26.24 -0.33
C SER A 179 -7.35 24.92 -0.39
N VAL A 180 -7.78 23.98 0.45
CA VAL A 180 -7.24 22.62 0.54
C VAL A 180 -8.32 21.61 0.11
N PHE A 181 -7.95 20.60 -0.64
CA PHE A 181 -8.84 19.57 -1.15
C PHE A 181 -8.30 18.17 -0.87
N LEU A 182 -9.01 17.39 -0.06
CA LEU A 182 -8.72 16.00 0.23
C LEU A 182 -9.20 15.09 -0.91
N ASP A 183 -8.39 14.10 -1.27
CA ASP A 183 -8.73 13.04 -2.20
C ASP A 183 -9.30 13.54 -3.54
N MET A 184 -8.42 14.17 -4.31
CA MET A 184 -8.77 14.72 -5.62
C MET A 184 -9.04 13.62 -6.65
N ASP A 185 -10.09 13.82 -7.46
CA ASP A 185 -10.21 13.10 -8.72
C ASP A 185 -9.28 13.68 -9.81
N PHE A 186 -9.20 13.03 -10.97
CA PHE A 186 -8.31 13.47 -12.05
C PHE A 186 -8.62 14.89 -12.54
N ALA A 187 -9.90 15.29 -12.58
CA ALA A 187 -10.29 16.61 -13.03
C ALA A 187 -9.88 17.68 -12.01
N GLU A 188 -10.05 17.39 -10.71
CA GLU A 188 -9.60 18.26 -9.62
C GLU A 188 -8.07 18.40 -9.60
N ASP A 189 -7.34 17.29 -9.62
CA ASP A 189 -5.87 17.20 -9.58
C ASP A 189 -5.21 18.01 -10.71
N SER A 190 -5.77 17.94 -11.92
CA SER A 190 -5.26 18.67 -13.10
C SER A 190 -5.36 20.20 -13.01
N THR A 191 -6.10 20.72 -12.01
CA THR A 191 -6.36 22.16 -11.86
C THR A 191 -5.71 22.76 -10.62
N ILE A 192 -5.11 21.93 -9.77
CA ILE A 192 -4.56 22.34 -8.48
C ILE A 192 -3.19 23.04 -8.65
N ASP A 193 -2.79 23.88 -7.69
CA ASP A 193 -1.49 24.56 -7.78
C ASP A 193 -0.34 23.69 -7.24
N ALA A 194 -0.64 22.91 -6.19
CA ALA A 194 0.27 21.93 -5.62
C ALA A 194 -0.47 20.68 -5.13
N ASP A 195 0.15 19.52 -5.30
CA ASP A 195 -0.34 18.23 -4.81
C ASP A 195 0.63 17.60 -3.82
N PHE A 196 0.07 16.96 -2.81
CA PHE A 196 0.79 16.24 -1.77
C PHE A 196 0.21 14.85 -1.61
N ASN A 197 1.08 13.86 -1.50
CA ASN A 197 0.74 12.47 -1.19
C ASN A 197 1.35 12.15 0.17
N PHE A 198 0.51 11.98 1.18
CA PHE A 198 0.89 11.65 2.54
C PHE A 198 0.74 10.16 2.78
N VAL A 199 1.71 9.59 3.49
CA VAL A 199 1.62 8.23 4.03
C VAL A 199 1.83 8.33 5.54
N LEU A 200 0.81 7.94 6.29
CA LEU A 200 0.74 8.12 7.73
C LEU A 200 0.49 6.77 8.41
N THR A 201 1.06 6.59 9.59
CA THR A 201 0.71 5.47 10.46
C THR A 201 -0.51 5.80 11.32
N ARG A 202 -1.21 4.77 11.82
CA ARG A 202 -2.31 4.96 12.79
C ARG A 202 -1.84 5.58 14.10
N SER A 203 -0.59 5.31 14.51
CA SER A 203 0.04 6.00 15.65
C SER A 203 0.33 7.50 15.43
N GLY A 204 0.07 8.04 14.23
CA GLY A 204 0.24 9.46 13.92
C GLY A 204 1.64 9.84 13.42
N SER A 205 2.46 8.87 13.02
CA SER A 205 3.79 9.12 12.46
C SER A 205 3.75 9.31 10.95
N LEU A 206 4.61 10.19 10.44
CA LEU A 206 4.82 10.36 9.00
C LEU A 206 5.78 9.29 8.48
N VAL A 207 5.35 8.53 7.47
CA VAL A 207 6.20 7.54 6.80
C VAL A 207 6.84 8.13 5.56
N GLU A 208 6.03 8.74 4.70
CA GLU A 208 6.53 9.41 3.50
C GLU A 208 5.60 10.57 3.11
N LEU A 209 6.21 11.61 2.55
CA LEU A 209 5.54 12.76 1.96
C LEU A 209 6.15 13.02 0.59
N GLN A 210 5.34 12.97 -0.45
CA GLN A 210 5.72 13.46 -1.78
C GLN A 210 4.89 14.68 -2.12
N GLY A 211 5.52 15.82 -2.34
CA GLY A 211 4.84 17.06 -2.71
C GLY A 211 5.44 17.66 -3.96
N THR A 212 4.60 18.16 -4.86
CA THR A 212 5.01 18.92 -6.03
C THR A 212 4.26 20.24 -6.08
N SER A 213 4.97 21.33 -6.33
CA SER A 213 4.35 22.58 -6.72
C SER A 213 4.72 22.86 -8.16
N GLU A 214 3.73 22.95 -9.05
CA GLU A 214 4.01 23.08 -10.49
C GLU A 214 4.16 24.54 -10.94
N ARG A 215 3.73 25.51 -10.11
CA ARG A 215 3.75 26.94 -10.45
C ARG A 215 4.53 27.76 -9.43
N GLU A 216 3.90 28.09 -8.31
CA GLU A 216 4.43 28.96 -7.27
C GLU A 216 4.75 28.18 -6.00
N PRO A 217 5.72 28.61 -5.17
CA PRO A 217 5.97 27.97 -3.88
C PRO A 217 4.73 27.96 -2.97
N VAL A 218 4.54 26.87 -2.22
CA VAL A 218 3.44 26.76 -1.26
C VAL A 218 3.83 27.42 0.07
N ALA A 219 2.99 28.32 0.58
CA ALA A 219 3.19 28.93 1.89
C ALA A 219 2.98 27.91 3.02
N TRP A 220 3.74 28.04 4.11
CA TRP A 220 3.66 27.12 5.25
C TRP A 220 2.25 26.95 5.83
N GLY A 221 1.48 28.04 5.95
CA GLY A 221 0.09 27.94 6.44
C GLY A 221 -0.82 27.09 5.55
N ALA A 222 -0.62 27.13 4.23
CA ALA A 222 -1.36 26.28 3.29
C ALA A 222 -0.90 24.81 3.39
N PHE A 223 0.41 24.58 3.54
CA PHE A 223 0.95 23.25 3.80
C PHE A 223 0.46 22.66 5.13
N ASP A 224 0.39 23.44 6.20
CA ASP A 224 -0.12 23.01 7.50
C ASP A 224 -1.61 22.65 7.42
N SER A 225 -2.38 23.41 6.63
CA SER A 225 -3.77 23.09 6.34
C SER A 225 -3.90 21.80 5.53
N ALA A 226 -3.01 21.58 4.56
CA ALA A 226 -2.95 20.32 3.80
C ALA A 226 -2.60 19.11 4.69
N ARG A 227 -1.64 19.28 5.61
CA ARG A 227 -1.30 18.28 6.61
C ARG A 227 -2.49 17.96 7.53
N ALA A 228 -3.23 18.96 7.99
CA ALA A 228 -4.42 18.75 8.82
C ALA A 228 -5.49 17.93 8.08
N ALA A 229 -5.74 18.26 6.80
CA ALA A 229 -6.65 17.48 5.95
C ALA A 229 -6.16 16.04 5.75
N ALA A 230 -4.84 15.83 5.55
CA ALA A 230 -4.26 14.50 5.42
C ALA A 230 -4.43 13.65 6.70
N LEU A 231 -4.25 14.24 7.88
CA LEU A 231 -4.46 13.56 9.16
C LEU A 231 -5.93 13.13 9.32
N LYS A 232 -6.88 14.00 8.98
CA LYS A 232 -8.32 13.68 8.98
C LYS A 232 -8.62 12.56 8.00
N GLY A 233 -8.15 12.65 6.75
CA GLY A 233 -8.37 11.61 5.75
C GLY A 233 -7.74 10.25 6.10
N ALA A 234 -6.59 10.25 6.77
CA ALA A 234 -6.00 9.02 7.29
C ALA A 234 -6.86 8.39 8.39
N GLN A 235 -7.40 9.21 9.30
CA GLN A 235 -8.34 8.75 10.33
C GLN A 235 -9.59 8.11 9.71
N ASP A 236 -10.20 8.75 8.71
CA ASP A 236 -11.35 8.20 7.98
C ASP A 236 -11.02 6.85 7.32
N LEU A 237 -9.81 6.71 6.75
CA LEU A 237 -9.36 5.44 6.17
C LEU A 237 -9.19 4.35 7.24
N PHE A 238 -8.64 4.68 8.40
CA PHE A 238 -8.50 3.74 9.51
C PHE A 238 -9.85 3.25 10.03
N GLU A 239 -10.83 4.14 10.15
CA GLU A 239 -12.21 3.78 10.51
C GLU A 239 -12.83 2.86 9.44
N PHE A 240 -12.61 3.16 8.16
CA PHE A 240 -13.01 2.28 7.06
C PHE A 240 -12.38 0.88 7.17
N TYR A 241 -11.10 0.78 7.54
CA TYR A 241 -10.44 -0.53 7.72
C TYR A 241 -11.10 -1.33 8.84
N ASP A 242 -11.39 -0.69 9.96
CA ASP A 242 -11.98 -1.33 11.14
C ASP A 242 -13.38 -1.89 10.80
N MET A 243 -14.18 -1.11 10.09
CA MET A 243 -15.51 -1.52 9.59
C MET A 243 -15.47 -2.61 8.52
N ASN A 244 -14.37 -2.72 7.78
CA ASN A 244 -14.22 -3.66 6.66
C ASN A 244 -13.07 -4.66 6.90
N SER A 245 -12.97 -5.15 8.14
CA SER A 245 -11.95 -6.10 8.54
C SER A 245 -12.04 -7.42 7.78
N TYR A 246 -10.90 -7.91 7.28
CA TYR A 246 -10.80 -9.21 6.63
C TYR A 246 -11.05 -10.36 7.61
N GLN A 247 -11.75 -11.40 7.15
CA GLN A 247 -11.90 -12.66 7.86
C GLN A 247 -11.15 -13.75 7.08
N PRO A 248 -10.11 -14.36 7.67
CA PRO A 248 -9.34 -15.39 6.99
C PRO A 248 -10.22 -16.59 6.64
N ARG A 249 -9.99 -17.14 5.45
CA ARG A 249 -10.68 -18.34 4.97
C ARG A 249 -9.69 -19.50 4.91
N ASP A 250 -10.16 -20.69 5.26
CA ASP A 250 -9.42 -21.92 4.96
C ASP A 250 -9.47 -22.17 3.45
N LEU A 251 -8.44 -21.72 2.73
CA LEU A 251 -8.36 -21.81 1.27
C LEU A 251 -8.05 -23.23 0.77
N GLY A 252 -7.98 -24.25 1.64
CA GLY A 252 -7.82 -25.64 1.22
C GLY A 252 -6.59 -25.90 0.30
N ARG A 253 -6.67 -26.96 -0.51
CA ARG A 253 -5.55 -27.71 -1.14
C ARG A 253 -4.58 -26.94 -2.05
N TYR A 254 -4.80 -25.67 -2.40
CA TYR A 254 -3.99 -24.97 -3.43
C TYR A 254 -2.67 -24.33 -2.93
N SER A 255 -2.29 -24.52 -1.66
CA SER A 255 -1.02 -23.98 -1.12
C SER A 255 -0.04 -25.03 -0.56
N SER A 256 -0.24 -26.32 -0.86
CA SER A 256 0.55 -27.44 -0.31
C SER A 256 2.06 -27.38 -0.60
N ASN A 257 2.53 -26.49 -1.48
CA ASN A 257 3.96 -26.30 -1.74
C ASN A 257 4.69 -25.47 -0.69
N PHE A 258 3.98 -24.77 0.22
CA PHE A 258 4.61 -24.04 1.33
C PHE A 258 4.52 -24.77 2.67
N ALA A 259 3.68 -25.81 2.76
CA ALA A 259 3.42 -26.56 3.99
C ALA A 259 4.34 -27.78 4.19
N ASN A 260 5.25 -28.09 3.25
CA ASN A 260 6.28 -29.10 3.48
C ASN A 260 7.35 -28.56 4.44
N LYS A 261 7.05 -28.68 5.74
CA LYS A 261 7.96 -28.42 6.86
C LYS A 261 9.27 -29.23 6.79
N ASN A 262 9.37 -30.22 5.89
CA ASN A 262 10.55 -31.09 5.75
C ASN A 262 11.55 -30.65 4.67
N GLU A 263 11.26 -29.66 3.82
CA GLU A 263 12.23 -29.13 2.84
C GLU A 263 12.95 -27.85 3.32
N TYR A 264 12.48 -27.23 4.39
CA TYR A 264 13.05 -26.00 4.93
C TYR A 264 13.50 -26.25 6.36
N GLY A 265 14.77 -26.61 6.49
CA GLY A 265 15.44 -26.92 7.76
C GLY A 265 15.35 -25.76 8.76
N PHE A 266 14.29 -25.74 9.55
CA PHE A 266 14.27 -25.09 10.84
C PHE A 266 15.16 -25.90 11.77
N LEU A 267 16.38 -25.40 12.03
CA LEU A 267 17.19 -25.84 13.17
C LEU A 267 16.46 -25.44 14.45
N GLY A 268 15.65 -26.35 14.96
CA GLY A 268 15.07 -26.30 16.29
C GLY A 268 15.23 -27.65 16.96
N ASN A 269 16.31 -27.81 17.73
CA ASN A 269 16.33 -28.60 18.96
C ASN A 269 17.63 -28.29 19.72
N HIS A 270 17.56 -27.29 20.59
CA HIS A 270 18.37 -27.27 21.80
C HIS A 270 17.56 -27.97 22.91
N ALA A 271 18.31 -28.74 23.72
CA ALA A 271 17.93 -29.46 24.94
C ALA A 271 17.50 -30.93 24.78
N SER A 272 18.48 -31.83 24.88
CA SER A 272 18.53 -32.85 25.96
C SER A 272 19.88 -33.59 25.89
N GLY A 273 20.45 -33.84 27.06
CA GLY A 273 21.88 -34.00 27.25
C GLY A 273 22.49 -35.34 26.89
N SER A 274 23.82 -35.34 26.92
CA SER A 274 24.62 -36.53 27.22
C SER A 274 25.88 -36.11 27.99
N SER A 275 26.14 -36.92 28.99
CA SER A 275 27.19 -36.92 29.99
C SER A 275 28.61 -36.74 29.43
N PHE A 276 29.34 -35.77 29.99
CA PHE A 276 30.80 -35.84 30.03
C PHE A 276 31.20 -36.88 31.08
N GLN A 277 31.69 -38.04 30.63
CA GLN A 277 32.58 -38.87 31.43
C GLN A 277 34.02 -38.46 31.11
N SER A 278 34.74 -38.09 32.17
CA SER A 278 36.19 -38.07 32.24
C SER A 278 36.73 -39.48 32.06
N GLU A 279 37.81 -39.65 31.31
CA GLU A 279 38.91 -40.56 31.67
C GLU A 279 40.11 -40.37 30.72
N TYR A 280 41.27 -40.15 31.37
CA TYR A 280 42.68 -40.23 30.93
C TYR A 280 43.19 -39.35 29.76
#